data_AF-A0A954V4M4-F1
#
_entry.id   AF-A0A954V4M4-F1
#
_cell.length_a   1.000
_cell.length_b   1.000
_cell.length_c   1.000
_cell.angle_alpha   90.00
_cell.angle_beta   90.00
_cell.angle_gamma   90.00
#
_symmetry.space_group_name_H-M   'P 1'
#
loop_
_entity.id
_entity.type
_entity.pdbx_description
1 polymer ?
#
loop_
_entity_poly.entity_id
_entity_poly.type
_entity_poly.pdbx_seq_one_letter_code
_entity_poly.pdbx_strand_id
1 'polypeptide(L)'
;MSQPVYLVTASDARYFELFRGAIESVVDVLAHENTHLCVLDLGLTLPQRRWVDSIARLVVSPDWPLDFPGRDAAASWLKGLLVRPFLRDLFPGAEVYFWFDADTMMLDRRGFDLFILGARRRGLAIVPEIDRGSGNQYGNLPRIWKETERWYTDAFGQETARILRGFPMLNAGVFAMHRDAPHWESWQQALTHAAARGINMVTDQLALNYAVYLCRNFDRTDLLPAWCNWVCNMCLPAWDIANDRFTETCLPHVPISILHLTGAAKGEFALAAGVAGGFVPVRMRYPPTYCTPKLPNGPLLPGDYVSPGMATVMPDACFPTITSGLPGIFTQNTQVPATAHRCYVDQAAPTRKLPNRDEAAIIYNTAQRFRGSRALIVGDSRGWSACHLALAGVSLDVVDSALSDEYARSTMDAALTDAGVRGLANLVAAQGPNTINYLAGGRKWSLFLWHGAGPEHHCDPL
;
A
#
# COMPACT_ATOMS: atom_id res chain seq x y z
N MET A 1 -26.10 -16.51 -27.08
CA MET A 1 -25.36 -16.63 -25.79
C MET A 1 -24.27 -15.58 -25.82
N SER A 2 -24.07 -14.82 -24.74
CA SER A 2 -22.90 -13.94 -24.62
C SER A 2 -21.63 -14.77 -24.76
N GLN A 3 -20.64 -14.31 -25.52
CA GLN A 3 -19.37 -15.03 -25.62
C GLN A 3 -18.56 -14.84 -24.32
N PRO A 4 -17.72 -15.82 -23.94
CA PRO A 4 -17.08 -15.84 -22.62
C PRO A 4 -16.04 -14.73 -22.48
N VAL A 5 -15.95 -14.16 -21.28
CA VAL A 5 -14.86 -13.29 -20.85
C VAL A 5 -13.88 -14.12 -20.04
N TYR A 6 -12.59 -14.03 -20.34
CA TYR A 6 -11.56 -14.62 -19.47
C TYR A 6 -10.91 -13.52 -18.64
N LEU A 7 -11.07 -13.59 -17.33
CA LEU A 7 -10.33 -12.77 -16.37
C LEU A 7 -9.03 -13.49 -16.08
N VAL A 8 -7.90 -12.89 -16.45
CA VAL A 8 -6.58 -13.50 -16.34
C VAL A 8 -5.76 -12.77 -15.29
N THR A 9 -5.16 -13.54 -14.37
CA THR A 9 -4.20 -13.04 -13.38
C THR A 9 -3.05 -14.03 -13.21
N ALA A 10 -1.99 -13.65 -12.50
CA ALA A 10 -0.77 -14.44 -12.36
C ALA A 10 -0.14 -14.27 -10.98
N SER A 11 0.50 -15.32 -10.46
CA SER A 11 1.20 -15.22 -9.18
C SER A 11 2.29 -16.27 -9.00
N ASP A 12 3.32 -15.91 -8.23
CA ASP A 12 4.29 -16.82 -7.63
C ASP A 12 3.95 -17.04 -6.14
N ALA A 13 4.65 -17.97 -5.47
CA ALA A 13 4.37 -18.26 -4.06
C ALA A 13 4.52 -17.06 -3.11
N ARG A 14 5.39 -16.09 -3.43
CA ARG A 14 5.67 -14.91 -2.57
C ARG A 14 4.60 -13.85 -2.72
N TYR A 15 3.98 -13.78 -3.90
CA TYR A 15 2.96 -12.80 -4.24
C TYR A 15 1.53 -13.28 -3.95
N PHE A 16 1.40 -14.49 -3.39
CA PHE A 16 0.13 -15.18 -3.22
C PHE A 16 -0.89 -14.43 -2.37
N GLU A 17 -0.51 -13.74 -1.31
CA GLU A 17 -1.47 -13.03 -0.44
C GLU A 17 -2.16 -11.87 -1.16
N LEU A 18 -1.42 -11.12 -1.99
CA LEU A 18 -2.00 -10.07 -2.83
C LEU A 18 -2.92 -10.70 -3.88
N PHE A 19 -2.41 -11.71 -4.58
CA PHE A 19 -3.15 -12.48 -5.59
C PHE A 19 -4.46 -13.06 -5.05
N ARG A 20 -4.43 -13.60 -3.83
CA ARG A 20 -5.60 -14.13 -3.15
C ARG A 20 -6.63 -13.04 -2.91
N GLY A 21 -6.22 -11.89 -2.39
CA GLY A 21 -7.10 -10.74 -2.20
C GLY A 21 -7.71 -10.22 -3.52
N ALA A 22 -6.93 -10.21 -4.60
CA ALA A 22 -7.41 -9.85 -5.93
C ALA A 22 -8.54 -10.79 -6.39
N ILE A 23 -8.34 -12.10 -6.28
CA ILE A 23 -9.34 -13.10 -6.66
C ILE A 23 -10.58 -13.07 -5.75
N GLU A 24 -10.41 -13.00 -4.44
CA GLU A 24 -11.54 -12.93 -3.50
C GLU A 24 -12.41 -11.70 -3.79
N SER A 25 -11.79 -10.55 -4.09
CA SER A 25 -12.52 -9.35 -4.49
C SER A 25 -13.32 -9.51 -5.80
N VAL A 26 -12.77 -10.24 -6.77
CA VAL A 26 -13.43 -10.55 -8.04
C VAL A 26 -14.62 -11.48 -7.82
N VAL A 27 -14.45 -12.53 -7.00
CA VAL A 27 -15.51 -13.50 -6.70
C VAL A 27 -16.69 -12.80 -6.02
N ASP A 28 -16.40 -11.93 -5.05
CA ASP A 28 -17.42 -11.21 -4.30
C ASP A 28 -18.19 -10.19 -5.17
N VAL A 29 -17.55 -9.59 -6.17
CA VAL A 29 -18.19 -8.59 -7.05
C VAL A 29 -18.90 -9.18 -8.27
N LEU A 30 -18.33 -10.20 -8.92
CA LEU A 30 -18.81 -10.68 -10.24
C LEU A 30 -19.66 -11.95 -10.20
N ALA A 31 -19.85 -12.58 -9.03
CA ALA A 31 -20.80 -13.67 -8.78
C ALA A 31 -21.03 -14.64 -9.97
N HIS A 32 -20.03 -15.44 -10.33
CA HIS A 32 -20.07 -16.52 -11.34
C HIS A 32 -20.87 -16.23 -12.63
N GLU A 33 -20.77 -15.01 -13.16
CA GLU A 33 -21.29 -14.67 -14.48
C GLU A 33 -20.50 -15.39 -15.61
N ASN A 34 -20.76 -15.06 -16.88
CA ASN A 34 -20.05 -15.57 -18.07
C ASN A 34 -18.56 -15.13 -18.16
N THR A 35 -17.93 -14.93 -17.00
CA THR A 35 -16.55 -14.56 -16.77
C THR A 35 -15.84 -15.75 -16.11
N HIS A 36 -14.79 -16.24 -16.73
CA HIS A 36 -14.03 -17.36 -16.24
C HIS A 36 -12.67 -16.90 -15.73
N LEU A 37 -12.32 -17.29 -14.50
CA LEU A 37 -11.00 -17.03 -13.93
C LEU A 37 -9.95 -17.94 -14.58
N CYS A 38 -8.92 -17.35 -15.15
CA CYS A 38 -7.76 -18.03 -15.71
C CYS A 38 -6.51 -17.59 -14.96
N VAL A 39 -5.66 -18.53 -14.57
CA VAL A 39 -4.48 -18.23 -13.74
C VAL A 39 -3.21 -18.67 -14.44
N LEU A 40 -2.20 -17.79 -14.44
CA LEU A 40 -0.83 -18.13 -14.77
C LEU A 40 -0.08 -18.49 -13.48
N ASP A 41 0.31 -19.75 -13.36
CA ASP A 41 1.09 -20.26 -12.23
C ASP A 41 2.59 -20.05 -12.50
N LEU A 42 3.19 -19.11 -11.77
CA LEU A 42 4.60 -18.72 -11.89
C LEU A 42 5.50 -19.41 -10.85
N GLY A 43 4.98 -20.43 -10.15
CA GLY A 43 5.68 -21.14 -9.07
C GLY A 43 4.92 -21.11 -7.75
N LEU A 44 3.63 -21.41 -7.78
CA LEU A 44 2.82 -21.60 -6.58
C LEU A 44 3.25 -22.86 -5.82
N THR A 45 3.16 -22.81 -4.49
CA THR A 45 3.32 -24.02 -3.66
C THR A 45 2.13 -24.97 -3.86
N LEU A 46 2.30 -26.26 -3.52
CA LEU A 46 1.22 -27.24 -3.65
C LEU A 46 -0.08 -26.84 -2.92
N PRO A 47 -0.06 -26.31 -1.67
CA PRO A 47 -1.27 -25.81 -1.02
C PRO A 47 -1.93 -24.63 -1.76
N GLN A 48 -1.13 -23.66 -2.20
CA GLN A 48 -1.61 -22.50 -2.95
C GLN A 48 -2.22 -22.92 -4.29
N ARG A 49 -1.58 -23.87 -4.98
CA ARG A 49 -2.07 -24.41 -6.24
C ARG A 49 -3.41 -25.14 -6.08
N ARG A 50 -3.56 -25.96 -5.02
CA ARG A 50 -4.83 -26.61 -4.69
C ARG A 50 -5.96 -25.61 -4.43
N TRP A 51 -5.65 -24.48 -3.79
CA TRP A 51 -6.61 -23.39 -3.60
C TRP A 51 -7.03 -22.79 -4.96
N VAL A 52 -6.07 -22.50 -5.84
CA VAL A 52 -6.36 -21.99 -7.19
C VAL A 52 -7.18 -22.97 -8.02
N ASP A 53 -6.85 -24.26 -8.02
CA ASP A 53 -7.57 -25.28 -8.79
C ASP A 53 -9.03 -25.43 -8.33
N SER A 54 -9.37 -25.02 -7.10
CA SER A 54 -10.75 -25.05 -6.60
C SER A 54 -11.66 -23.95 -7.16
N ILE A 55 -11.08 -22.91 -7.79
CA ILE A 55 -11.79 -21.70 -8.22
C ILE A 55 -11.52 -21.32 -9.68
N ALA A 56 -10.32 -21.58 -10.20
CA ALA A 56 -9.93 -21.19 -11.55
C ALA A 56 -10.48 -22.18 -12.58
N ARG A 57 -10.96 -21.65 -13.71
CA ARG A 57 -11.44 -22.44 -14.84
C ARG A 57 -10.30 -23.12 -15.59
N LEU A 58 -9.18 -22.41 -15.74
CA LEU A 58 -7.95 -22.87 -16.40
C LEU A 58 -6.76 -22.33 -15.63
N VAL A 59 -5.72 -23.16 -15.51
CA VAL A 59 -4.45 -22.76 -14.91
C VAL A 59 -3.32 -23.23 -15.80
N VAL A 60 -2.45 -22.31 -16.20
CA VAL A 60 -1.33 -22.56 -17.12
C VAL A 60 -0.03 -22.15 -16.45
N SER A 61 0.99 -22.99 -16.54
CA SER A 61 2.36 -22.62 -16.16
C SER A 61 3.11 -22.20 -17.42
N PRO A 62 3.30 -20.90 -17.68
CA PRO A 62 3.86 -20.46 -18.95
C PRO A 62 5.38 -20.72 -19.03
N ASP A 63 5.86 -20.93 -20.25
CA ASP A 63 7.27 -20.77 -20.57
C ASP A 63 7.56 -19.34 -21.07
N TRP A 64 8.84 -19.02 -21.25
CA TRP A 64 9.25 -17.74 -21.83
C TRP A 64 8.76 -17.63 -23.28
N PRO A 65 8.00 -16.57 -23.63
CA PRO A 65 7.46 -16.43 -24.99
C PRO A 65 8.49 -15.93 -26.00
N LEU A 66 9.63 -15.42 -25.54
CA LEU A 66 10.63 -14.71 -26.33
C LEU A 66 12.04 -15.12 -25.90
N ASP A 67 13.00 -14.96 -26.81
CA ASP A 67 14.42 -14.99 -26.49
C ASP A 67 14.95 -13.57 -26.23
N PHE A 68 15.85 -13.42 -25.27
CA PHE A 68 16.42 -12.12 -24.89
C PHE A 68 17.74 -12.28 -24.10
N PRO A 69 18.60 -11.24 -24.10
CA PRO A 69 19.87 -11.30 -23.37
C PRO A 69 19.67 -11.59 -21.87
N GLY A 70 20.36 -12.61 -21.35
CA GLY A 70 20.33 -12.97 -19.94
C GLY A 70 19.09 -13.79 -19.51
N ARG A 71 18.32 -14.36 -20.44
CA ARG A 71 17.12 -15.17 -20.17
C ARG A 71 17.32 -16.26 -19.13
N ASP A 72 18.42 -17.00 -19.16
CA ASP A 72 18.65 -18.12 -18.24
C ASP A 72 18.80 -17.69 -16.78
N ALA A 73 19.19 -16.44 -16.54
CA ALA A 73 19.33 -15.86 -15.20
C ALA A 73 18.13 -14.98 -14.80
N ALA A 74 17.14 -14.80 -15.69
CA ALA A 74 16.01 -13.93 -15.44
C ALA A 74 15.05 -14.54 -14.42
N ALA A 75 14.53 -13.70 -13.53
CA ALA A 75 13.61 -14.16 -12.50
C ALA A 75 12.28 -14.64 -13.11
N SER A 76 11.79 -15.79 -12.67
CA SER A 76 10.62 -16.48 -13.27
C SER A 76 9.34 -15.64 -13.27
N TRP A 77 9.16 -14.75 -12.29
CA TRP A 77 7.99 -13.87 -12.20
C TRP A 77 7.86 -12.92 -13.41
N LEU A 78 8.96 -12.60 -14.11
CA LEU A 78 8.94 -11.79 -15.33
C LEU A 78 8.13 -12.47 -16.45
N LYS A 79 8.00 -13.80 -16.44
CA LYS A 79 7.13 -14.52 -17.38
C LYS A 79 5.70 -13.98 -17.33
N GLY A 80 5.18 -13.69 -16.13
CA GLY A 80 3.84 -13.14 -15.96
C GLY A 80 3.61 -11.82 -16.69
N LEU A 81 4.65 -11.00 -16.85
CA LEU A 81 4.59 -9.74 -17.60
C LEU A 81 4.73 -9.98 -19.12
N LEU A 82 5.71 -10.80 -19.51
CA LEU A 82 6.05 -10.97 -20.93
C LEU A 82 5.03 -11.81 -21.71
N VAL A 83 4.20 -12.60 -21.04
CA VAL A 83 3.16 -13.42 -21.69
C VAL A 83 1.84 -12.69 -21.93
N ARG A 84 1.67 -11.47 -21.40
CA ARG A 84 0.43 -10.70 -21.56
C ARG A 84 0.02 -10.47 -23.02
N PRO A 85 0.91 -10.30 -24.02
CA PRO A 85 0.52 -10.23 -25.42
C PRO A 85 0.04 -11.57 -26.04
N PHE A 86 0.22 -12.70 -25.34
CA PHE A 86 0.00 -14.06 -25.83
C PHE A 86 -1.17 -14.76 -25.12
N LEU A 87 -2.01 -14.01 -24.39
CA LEU A 87 -3.11 -14.57 -23.61
C LEU A 87 -4.11 -15.39 -24.45
N ARG A 88 -4.29 -15.03 -25.73
CA ARG A 88 -5.15 -15.77 -26.67
C ARG A 88 -4.66 -17.18 -26.94
N ASP A 89 -3.35 -17.36 -26.98
CA ASP A 89 -2.72 -18.65 -27.26
C ASP A 89 -2.68 -19.52 -25.99
N LEU A 90 -2.44 -18.88 -24.84
CA LEU A 90 -2.41 -19.55 -23.53
C LEU A 90 -3.80 -19.97 -23.05
N PHE A 91 -4.83 -19.16 -23.35
CA PHE A 91 -6.21 -19.39 -22.94
C PHE A 91 -7.16 -19.20 -24.14
N PRO A 92 -7.22 -20.15 -25.08
CA PRO A 92 -8.06 -20.00 -26.27
C PRO A 92 -9.55 -20.00 -25.93
N GLY A 93 -10.33 -19.24 -26.71
CA GLY A 93 -11.80 -19.33 -26.75
C GLY A 93 -12.59 -18.17 -26.13
N ALA A 94 -11.93 -17.16 -25.54
CA ALA A 94 -12.63 -15.97 -25.04
C ALA A 94 -12.93 -14.96 -26.16
N GLU A 95 -14.00 -14.20 -25.96
CA GLU A 95 -14.29 -12.98 -26.73
C GLU A 95 -13.42 -11.81 -26.26
N VAL A 96 -13.34 -11.65 -24.94
CA VAL A 96 -12.58 -10.59 -24.29
C VAL A 96 -11.67 -11.20 -23.23
N TYR A 97 -10.42 -10.75 -23.23
CA TYR A 97 -9.41 -11.06 -22.23
C TYR A 97 -9.28 -9.85 -21.31
N PHE A 98 -9.59 -10.02 -20.03
CA PHE A 98 -9.46 -8.98 -19.02
C PHE A 98 -8.27 -9.33 -18.11
N TRP A 99 -7.16 -8.64 -18.31
CA TRP A 99 -5.99 -8.80 -17.45
C TRP A 99 -6.17 -8.04 -16.15
N PHE A 100 -5.82 -8.68 -15.04
CA PHE A 100 -6.02 -8.17 -13.69
C PHE A 100 -4.79 -8.53 -12.83
N ASP A 101 -3.89 -7.56 -12.63
CA ASP A 101 -2.67 -7.75 -11.84
C ASP A 101 -2.99 -8.24 -10.41
N ALA A 102 -2.10 -9.07 -9.84
CA ALA A 102 -2.33 -9.68 -8.54
C ALA A 102 -2.32 -8.70 -7.36
N ASP A 103 -1.86 -7.46 -7.55
CA ASP A 103 -1.94 -6.36 -6.58
C ASP A 103 -3.08 -5.37 -6.87
N THR A 104 -4.10 -5.84 -7.58
CA THR A 104 -5.35 -5.11 -7.79
C THR A 104 -6.47 -5.68 -6.92
N MET A 105 -7.50 -4.88 -6.68
CA MET A 105 -8.72 -5.29 -5.98
C MET A 105 -9.93 -4.68 -6.66
N MET A 106 -10.95 -5.50 -6.92
CA MET A 106 -12.21 -5.08 -7.48
C MET A 106 -13.15 -4.67 -6.34
N LEU A 107 -13.47 -3.39 -6.26
CA LEU A 107 -14.33 -2.82 -5.24
C LEU A 107 -15.79 -2.73 -5.68
N ASP A 108 -16.03 -2.54 -6.99
CA ASP A 108 -17.36 -2.64 -7.58
C ASP A 108 -17.33 -3.03 -9.07
N ARG A 109 -18.50 -3.37 -9.61
CA ARG A 109 -18.68 -3.89 -10.98
C ARG A 109 -18.58 -2.82 -12.09
N ARG A 110 -18.68 -1.53 -11.77
CA ARG A 110 -18.82 -0.45 -12.78
C ARG A 110 -17.59 -0.36 -13.68
N GLY A 111 -16.40 -0.43 -13.09
CA GLY A 111 -15.14 -0.40 -13.84
C GLY A 111 -15.02 -1.59 -14.78
N PHE A 112 -15.31 -2.80 -14.28
CA PHE A 112 -15.32 -4.03 -15.07
C PHE A 112 -16.26 -3.92 -16.28
N ASP A 113 -17.49 -3.44 -16.10
CA ASP A 113 -18.45 -3.26 -17.19
C ASP A 113 -17.94 -2.31 -18.28
N LEU A 114 -17.28 -1.21 -17.88
CA LEU A 114 -16.69 -0.26 -18.83
C LEU A 114 -15.52 -0.87 -19.60
N PHE A 115 -14.68 -1.69 -18.95
CA PHE A 115 -13.61 -2.42 -19.63
C PHE A 115 -14.16 -3.36 -20.70
N ILE A 116 -15.15 -4.18 -20.35
CA ILE A 116 -15.76 -5.11 -21.31
C ILE A 116 -16.45 -4.36 -22.45
N LEU A 117 -17.17 -3.27 -22.15
CA LEU A 117 -17.81 -2.45 -23.17
C LEU A 117 -16.80 -1.82 -24.12
N GLY A 118 -15.72 -1.23 -23.59
CA GLY A 118 -14.71 -0.56 -24.41
C GLY A 118 -13.92 -1.54 -25.28
N ALA A 119 -13.55 -2.70 -24.73
CA ALA A 119 -12.91 -3.76 -25.50
C ALA A 119 -13.77 -4.22 -26.68
N ARG A 120 -15.08 -4.44 -26.45
CA ARG A 120 -16.02 -4.83 -27.52
C ARG A 120 -16.21 -3.74 -28.58
N ARG A 121 -16.18 -2.46 -28.19
CA ARG A 121 -16.45 -1.34 -29.11
C ARG A 121 -15.23 -0.90 -29.90
N ARG A 122 -14.06 -0.90 -29.28
CA ARG A 122 -12.83 -0.33 -29.86
C ARG A 122 -11.73 -1.35 -30.08
N GLY A 123 -11.66 -2.40 -29.27
CA GLY A 123 -10.64 -3.43 -29.33
C GLY A 123 -9.86 -3.54 -28.02
N LEU A 124 -9.39 -2.40 -27.48
CA LEU A 124 -8.69 -2.31 -26.19
C LEU A 124 -9.41 -1.28 -25.30
N ALA A 125 -9.64 -1.61 -24.04
CA ALA A 125 -9.99 -0.67 -22.98
C ALA A 125 -8.89 -0.67 -21.91
N ILE A 126 -8.38 0.52 -21.57
CA ILE A 126 -7.22 0.69 -20.70
C ILE A 126 -7.29 2.06 -19.99
N VAL A 127 -6.61 2.18 -18.85
CA VAL A 127 -6.58 3.41 -18.06
C VAL A 127 -5.21 4.09 -18.20
N PRO A 128 -5.14 5.38 -18.59
CA PRO A 128 -3.90 6.14 -18.55
C PRO A 128 -3.55 6.50 -17.09
N GLU A 129 -2.27 6.51 -16.77
CA GLU A 129 -1.68 6.94 -15.50
C GLU A 129 -1.70 8.47 -15.40
N ILE A 130 -2.89 9.06 -15.46
CA ILE A 130 -3.12 10.49 -15.30
C ILE A 130 -4.45 10.75 -14.57
N ASP A 131 -4.38 11.54 -13.52
CA ASP A 131 -5.56 12.01 -12.78
C ASP A 131 -5.28 13.36 -12.11
N ARG A 132 -6.33 14.13 -11.85
CA ARG A 132 -6.26 15.42 -11.15
C ARG A 132 -5.68 15.33 -9.72
N GLY A 133 -5.74 14.17 -9.09
CA GLY A 133 -5.17 13.90 -7.77
C GLY A 133 -3.71 13.45 -7.80
N SER A 134 -3.10 13.28 -8.98
CA SER A 134 -1.78 12.67 -9.10
C SER A 134 -0.63 13.59 -8.68
N GLY A 135 0.09 13.17 -7.65
CA GLY A 135 1.34 13.83 -7.24
C GLY A 135 2.46 13.68 -8.27
N ASN A 136 2.37 12.69 -9.16
CA ASN A 136 3.35 12.49 -10.22
C ASN A 136 3.24 13.58 -11.30
N GLN A 137 2.01 13.91 -11.74
CA GLN A 137 1.83 14.94 -12.76
C GLN A 137 1.90 16.37 -12.22
N TYR A 138 1.34 16.63 -11.03
CA TYR A 138 1.24 18.00 -10.51
C TYR A 138 2.39 18.37 -9.55
N GLY A 139 3.19 17.40 -9.10
CA GLY A 139 4.30 17.64 -8.16
C GLY A 139 5.67 17.15 -8.63
N ASN A 140 5.73 16.13 -9.49
CA ASN A 140 6.99 15.44 -9.84
C ASN A 140 7.24 15.28 -11.35
N LEU A 141 6.53 16.03 -12.20
CA LEU A 141 6.54 15.81 -13.65
C LEU A 141 7.94 15.75 -14.28
N PRO A 142 8.90 16.65 -13.96
CA PRO A 142 10.24 16.58 -14.55
C PRO A 142 10.99 15.29 -14.23
N ARG A 143 10.81 14.75 -13.01
CA ARG A 143 11.39 13.48 -12.59
C ARG A 143 10.77 12.32 -13.37
N ILE A 144 9.45 12.29 -13.45
CA ILE A 144 8.70 11.22 -14.15
C ILE A 144 9.02 11.23 -15.64
N TRP A 145 9.12 12.39 -16.28
CA TRP A 145 9.52 12.51 -17.67
C TRP A 145 10.94 12.00 -17.91
N LYS A 146 11.88 12.33 -17.03
CA LYS A 146 13.26 11.83 -17.12
C LYS A 146 13.35 10.31 -16.97
N GLU A 147 12.62 9.74 -16.00
CA GLU A 147 12.53 8.29 -15.78
C GLU A 147 11.89 7.58 -16.99
N THR A 148 10.76 8.09 -17.48
CA THR A 148 10.02 7.55 -18.63
C THR A 148 10.84 7.62 -19.91
N GLU A 149 11.51 8.75 -20.18
CA GLU A 149 12.39 8.89 -21.34
C GLU A 149 13.54 7.89 -21.28
N ARG A 150 14.15 7.69 -20.12
CA ARG A 150 15.20 6.68 -19.95
C ARG A 150 14.68 5.27 -20.29
N TRP A 151 13.54 4.88 -19.74
CA TRP A 151 12.94 3.57 -19.99
C TRP A 151 12.65 3.34 -21.48
N TYR A 152 12.08 4.33 -22.18
CA TYR A 152 11.85 4.22 -23.62
C TYR A 152 13.15 4.26 -24.43
N THR A 153 14.17 4.99 -24.01
CA THR A 153 15.48 4.99 -24.70
C THR A 153 16.12 3.61 -24.63
N ASP A 154 16.07 2.99 -23.46
CA ASP A 154 16.59 1.63 -23.26
C ASP A 154 15.82 0.63 -24.16
N ALA A 155 14.49 0.72 -24.23
CA ALA A 155 13.63 -0.21 -24.96
C ALA A 155 13.50 0.04 -26.48
N PHE A 156 13.55 1.28 -26.95
CA PHE A 156 13.21 1.64 -28.35
C PHE A 156 14.11 2.73 -28.96
N GLY A 157 15.14 3.17 -28.23
CA GLY A 157 16.05 4.22 -28.67
C GLY A 157 15.51 5.64 -28.46
N GLN A 158 16.43 6.59 -28.58
CA GLN A 158 16.25 7.98 -28.15
C GLN A 158 15.17 8.74 -28.94
N GLU A 159 14.99 8.45 -30.23
CA GLU A 159 13.98 9.11 -31.07
C GLU A 159 12.56 8.74 -30.62
N THR A 160 12.30 7.44 -30.47
CA THR A 160 11.04 6.93 -29.93
C THR A 160 10.76 7.48 -28.53
N ALA A 161 11.78 7.53 -27.67
CA ALA A 161 11.64 8.03 -26.30
C ALA A 161 11.21 9.49 -26.22
N ARG A 162 11.74 10.36 -27.10
CA ARG A 162 11.34 11.78 -27.14
C ARG A 162 9.86 11.97 -27.47
N ILE A 163 9.30 11.07 -28.29
CA ILE A 163 7.88 11.08 -28.64
C ILE A 163 7.06 10.51 -27.49
N LEU A 164 7.38 9.28 -27.04
CA LEU A 164 6.56 8.56 -26.07
C LEU A 164 6.56 9.16 -24.66
N ARG A 165 7.62 9.87 -24.24
CA ARG A 165 7.63 10.59 -22.96
C ARG A 165 6.55 11.69 -22.88
N GLY A 166 6.05 12.16 -24.02
CA GLY A 166 5.02 13.20 -24.12
C GLY A 166 3.60 12.68 -23.93
N PHE A 167 3.38 11.37 -23.97
CA PHE A 167 2.08 10.76 -23.75
C PHE A 167 1.93 10.26 -22.31
N PRO A 168 0.71 10.32 -21.72
CA PRO A 168 0.42 9.60 -20.50
C PRO A 168 0.72 8.11 -20.68
N MET A 169 1.34 7.47 -19.69
CA MET A 169 1.57 6.04 -19.74
C MET A 169 0.25 5.29 -19.55
N LEU A 170 -0.06 4.33 -20.41
CA LEU A 170 -1.18 3.42 -20.24
C LEU A 170 -0.76 2.28 -19.30
N ASN A 171 -1.50 2.09 -18.21
CA ASN A 171 -1.16 1.08 -17.20
C ASN A 171 -1.54 -0.32 -17.69
N ALA A 172 -0.56 -1.21 -17.82
CA ALA A 172 -0.76 -2.57 -18.32
C ALA A 172 -1.24 -3.55 -17.25
N GLY A 173 -1.39 -3.11 -15.99
CA GLY A 173 -1.83 -3.96 -14.90
C GLY A 173 -3.33 -4.24 -14.87
N VAL A 174 -4.14 -3.40 -15.55
CA VAL A 174 -5.56 -3.68 -15.79
C VAL A 174 -5.94 -3.24 -17.21
N PHE A 175 -6.36 -4.18 -18.04
CA PHE A 175 -6.89 -3.90 -19.36
C PHE A 175 -7.90 -4.96 -19.79
N ALA A 176 -8.84 -4.59 -20.67
CA ALA A 176 -9.65 -5.55 -21.42
C ALA A 176 -9.33 -5.44 -22.90
N MET A 177 -9.16 -6.57 -23.57
CA MET A 177 -8.87 -6.60 -25.00
C MET A 177 -9.67 -7.68 -25.71
N HIS A 178 -10.35 -7.28 -26.77
CA HIS A 178 -11.13 -8.17 -27.62
C HIS A 178 -10.20 -9.11 -28.39
N ARG A 179 -10.62 -10.36 -28.60
CA ARG A 179 -9.81 -11.39 -29.26
C ARG A 179 -9.34 -10.97 -30.67
N ASP A 180 -10.11 -10.15 -31.37
CA ASP A 180 -9.84 -9.71 -32.74
C ASP A 180 -9.15 -8.33 -32.81
N ALA A 181 -8.71 -7.78 -31.67
CA ALA A 181 -8.03 -6.49 -31.63
C ALA A 181 -6.66 -6.55 -32.35
N PRO A 182 -6.31 -5.57 -33.21
CA PRO A 182 -5.00 -5.54 -33.87
C PRO A 182 -3.83 -5.30 -32.88
N HIS A 183 -4.15 -4.81 -31.69
CA HIS A 183 -3.20 -4.49 -30.63
C HIS A 183 -2.36 -5.68 -30.24
N TRP A 184 -2.92 -6.90 -30.23
CA TRP A 184 -2.18 -8.11 -29.87
C TRP A 184 -0.93 -8.29 -30.73
N GLU A 185 -1.07 -8.19 -32.05
CA GLU A 185 0.04 -8.36 -33.00
C GLU A 185 1.07 -7.22 -32.88
N SER A 186 0.58 -5.97 -32.82
CA SER A 186 1.46 -4.80 -32.64
C SER A 186 2.24 -4.86 -31.32
N TRP A 187 1.60 -5.34 -30.25
CA TRP A 187 2.21 -5.48 -28.93
C TRP A 187 3.26 -6.59 -28.92
N GLN A 188 2.97 -7.75 -29.54
CA GLN A 188 3.95 -8.84 -29.68
C GLN A 188 5.19 -8.38 -30.46
N GLN A 189 5.01 -7.66 -31.57
CA GLN A 189 6.12 -7.11 -32.36
C GLN A 189 6.94 -6.09 -31.57
N ALA A 190 6.28 -5.14 -30.90
CA ALA A 190 6.95 -4.13 -30.07
C ALA A 190 7.69 -4.76 -28.89
N LEU A 191 7.11 -5.78 -28.25
CA LEU A 191 7.74 -6.49 -27.14
C LEU A 191 8.97 -7.26 -27.61
N THR A 192 8.90 -7.93 -28.76
CA THR A 192 10.04 -8.64 -29.36
C THR A 192 11.20 -7.67 -29.61
N HIS A 193 10.89 -6.49 -30.16
CA HIS A 193 11.91 -5.44 -30.40
C HIS A 193 12.53 -4.94 -29.09
N ALA A 194 11.71 -4.64 -28.08
CA ALA A 194 12.20 -4.15 -26.79
C ALA A 194 13.04 -5.21 -26.06
N ALA A 195 12.57 -6.46 -26.03
CA ALA A 195 13.22 -7.57 -25.35
C ALA A 195 14.61 -7.88 -25.93
N ALA A 196 14.80 -7.70 -27.24
CA ALA A 196 16.12 -7.86 -27.88
C ALA A 196 17.19 -6.89 -27.32
N ARG A 197 16.76 -5.79 -26.68
CA ARG A 197 17.64 -4.79 -26.04
C ARG A 197 17.78 -5.00 -24.52
N GLY A 198 17.06 -5.97 -23.97
CA GLY A 198 16.98 -6.27 -22.55
C GLY A 198 15.56 -6.11 -21.99
N ILE A 199 15.30 -6.77 -20.87
CA ILE A 199 13.99 -6.75 -20.21
C ILE A 199 14.09 -6.21 -18.79
N ASN A 200 13.00 -5.62 -18.32
CA ASN A 200 12.77 -5.24 -16.94
C ASN A 200 11.25 -5.27 -16.64
N MET A 201 10.88 -4.85 -15.43
CA MET A 201 9.49 -4.91 -14.94
C MET A 201 8.48 -4.01 -15.68
N VAL A 202 8.92 -3.10 -16.55
CA VAL A 202 8.03 -2.23 -17.33
C VAL A 202 8.08 -2.51 -18.83
N THR A 203 8.96 -3.40 -19.30
CA THR A 203 9.21 -3.59 -20.74
C THR A 203 7.94 -3.90 -21.54
N ASP A 204 7.05 -4.75 -21.02
CA ASP A 204 5.82 -5.10 -21.73
C ASP A 204 4.79 -3.95 -21.70
N GLN A 205 4.70 -3.19 -20.61
CA GLN A 205 3.90 -1.96 -20.54
C GLN A 205 4.39 -0.92 -21.55
N LEU A 206 5.71 -0.72 -21.67
CA LEU A 206 6.29 0.17 -22.69
C LEU A 206 5.95 -0.31 -24.10
N ALA A 207 6.01 -1.61 -24.35
CA ALA A 207 5.64 -2.19 -25.64
C ALA A 207 4.15 -2.03 -25.98
N LEU A 208 3.25 -2.14 -25.00
CA LEU A 208 1.82 -1.88 -25.20
C LEU A 208 1.58 -0.42 -25.55
N ASN A 209 2.24 0.50 -24.83
CA ASN A 209 2.16 1.93 -25.10
C ASN A 209 2.69 2.28 -26.49
N TYR A 210 3.83 1.71 -26.90
CA TYR A 210 4.35 1.83 -28.26
C TYR A 210 3.31 1.36 -29.29
N ALA A 211 2.73 0.18 -29.09
CA ALA A 211 1.73 -0.39 -29.97
C ALA A 211 0.47 0.49 -30.08
N VAL A 212 0.03 1.11 -28.99
CA VAL A 212 -1.13 2.02 -28.99
C VAL A 212 -0.80 3.33 -29.70
N TYR A 213 0.26 4.02 -29.30
CA TYR A 213 0.55 5.37 -29.75
C TYR A 213 1.20 5.45 -31.13
N LEU A 214 2.07 4.51 -31.48
CA LEU A 214 2.89 4.59 -32.70
C LEU A 214 2.46 3.60 -33.80
N CYS A 215 1.72 2.54 -33.48
CA CYS A 215 1.24 1.57 -34.47
C CYS A 215 -0.23 1.80 -34.91
N ARG A 216 -0.71 3.06 -34.85
CA ARG A 216 -2.07 3.47 -35.30
C ARG A 216 -3.23 2.74 -34.62
N ASN A 217 -3.04 2.31 -33.38
CA ASN A 217 -4.09 1.61 -32.62
C ASN A 217 -4.89 2.54 -31.69
N PHE A 218 -4.50 3.82 -31.55
CA PHE A 218 -5.17 4.77 -30.65
C PHE A 218 -6.67 4.94 -30.93
N ASP A 219 -7.10 5.05 -32.19
CA ASP A 219 -8.53 5.15 -32.55
C ASP A 219 -9.34 3.89 -32.23
N ARG A 220 -8.65 2.80 -31.94
CA ARG A 220 -9.16 1.48 -31.54
C ARG A 220 -8.92 1.21 -30.03
N THR A 221 -8.62 2.25 -29.26
CA THR A 221 -8.44 2.17 -27.81
C THR A 221 -9.45 3.08 -27.12
N ASP A 222 -10.23 2.53 -26.19
CA ASP A 222 -11.02 3.30 -25.24
C ASP A 222 -10.18 3.59 -23.99
N LEU A 223 -9.98 4.87 -23.70
CA LEU A 223 -9.33 5.33 -22.47
C LEU A 223 -10.38 5.50 -21.37
N LEU A 224 -10.27 4.70 -20.32
CA LEU A 224 -11.17 4.72 -19.18
C LEU A 224 -10.69 5.70 -18.10
N PRO A 225 -11.60 6.25 -17.27
CA PRO A 225 -11.23 7.16 -16.20
C PRO A 225 -10.41 6.47 -15.09
N ALA A 226 -9.64 7.25 -14.33
CA ALA A 226 -8.71 6.74 -13.31
C ALA A 226 -9.38 5.87 -12.23
N TRP A 227 -10.63 6.14 -11.85
CA TRP A 227 -11.36 5.32 -10.88
C TRP A 227 -11.63 3.88 -11.36
N CYS A 228 -11.46 3.60 -12.66
CA CYS A 228 -11.49 2.23 -13.21
C CYS A 228 -10.20 1.44 -12.94
N ASN A 229 -9.07 2.08 -12.62
CA ASN A 229 -7.80 1.46 -12.23
C ASN A 229 -6.99 2.50 -11.45
N TRP A 230 -7.28 2.63 -10.15
CA TRP A 230 -6.68 3.66 -9.30
C TRP A 230 -5.28 3.24 -8.85
N VAL A 231 -4.29 3.82 -9.51
CA VAL A 231 -2.87 3.53 -9.30
C VAL A 231 -2.34 4.25 -8.05
N CYS A 232 -2.11 3.50 -6.97
CA CYS A 232 -1.76 4.07 -5.66
C CYS A 232 -0.37 4.74 -5.60
N ASN A 233 0.55 4.42 -6.51
CA ASN A 233 1.84 5.10 -6.59
C ASN A 233 1.73 6.57 -7.04
N MET A 234 0.61 6.98 -7.65
CA MET A 234 0.37 8.35 -8.08
C MET A 234 -0.30 9.17 -6.99
N CYS A 235 -1.23 8.56 -6.27
CA CYS A 235 -1.98 9.15 -5.17
C CYS A 235 -2.69 8.04 -4.39
N LEU A 236 -2.62 8.08 -3.05
CA LEU A 236 -3.50 7.22 -2.24
C LEU A 236 -4.96 7.65 -2.44
N PRO A 237 -5.91 6.69 -2.47
CA PRO A 237 -7.32 7.04 -2.54
C PRO A 237 -7.78 7.76 -1.27
N ALA A 238 -8.90 8.46 -1.35
CA ALA A 238 -9.60 8.95 -0.16
C ALA A 238 -10.54 7.87 0.40
N TRP A 239 -10.86 7.95 1.69
CA TRP A 239 -11.85 7.12 2.35
C TRP A 239 -13.12 7.89 2.67
N ASP A 240 -14.25 7.33 2.26
CA ASP A 240 -15.58 7.81 2.60
C ASP A 240 -16.13 6.95 3.76
N ILE A 241 -16.01 7.46 4.99
CA ILE A 241 -16.49 6.75 6.20
C ILE A 241 -17.99 6.49 6.13
N ALA A 242 -18.77 7.41 5.56
CA ALA A 242 -20.23 7.32 5.55
C ALA A 242 -20.73 6.17 4.65
N ASN A 243 -19.95 5.83 3.61
CA ASN A 243 -20.29 4.79 2.65
C ASN A 243 -19.31 3.61 2.65
N ASP A 244 -18.40 3.54 3.63
CA ASP A 244 -17.41 2.47 3.85
C ASP A 244 -16.64 2.08 2.57
N ARG A 245 -16.11 3.08 1.85
CA ARG A 245 -15.50 2.84 0.52
C ARG A 245 -14.37 3.79 0.18
N PHE A 246 -13.53 3.34 -0.75
CA PHE A 246 -12.54 4.18 -1.40
C PHE A 246 -13.17 5.08 -2.48
N THR A 247 -12.65 6.30 -2.57
CA THR A 247 -13.05 7.31 -3.56
C THR A 247 -11.84 8.04 -4.11
N GLU A 248 -12.03 8.73 -5.24
CA GLU A 248 -11.06 9.71 -5.70
C GLU A 248 -10.85 10.82 -4.64
N THR A 249 -9.65 11.38 -4.59
CA THR A 249 -9.31 12.43 -3.61
C THR A 249 -9.94 13.78 -3.91
N CYS A 250 -10.22 14.06 -5.18
CA CYS A 250 -10.78 15.34 -5.62
C CYS A 250 -12.31 15.24 -5.81
N LEU A 251 -13.02 16.37 -5.75
CA LEU A 251 -14.48 16.44 -6.01
C LEU A 251 -14.85 15.94 -7.42
N PRO A 252 -15.87 15.07 -7.59
CA PRO A 252 -16.94 14.81 -6.61
C PRO A 252 -16.73 13.55 -5.75
N HIS A 253 -15.48 13.09 -5.58
CA HIS A 253 -15.16 11.85 -4.85
C HIS A 253 -15.85 10.62 -5.47
N VAL A 254 -15.66 10.39 -6.78
CA VAL A 254 -16.26 9.21 -7.42
C VAL A 254 -15.70 7.96 -6.76
N PRO A 255 -16.54 6.95 -6.45
CA PRO A 255 -16.04 5.72 -5.85
C PRO A 255 -15.11 4.99 -6.82
N ILE A 256 -14.05 4.41 -6.29
CA ILE A 256 -13.08 3.65 -7.06
C ILE A 256 -13.65 2.24 -7.31
N SER A 257 -13.60 1.79 -8.56
CA SER A 257 -14.03 0.45 -8.94
C SER A 257 -12.92 -0.59 -8.84
N ILE A 258 -11.69 -0.22 -9.19
CA ILE A 258 -10.52 -1.09 -9.05
C ILE A 258 -9.40 -0.30 -8.39
N LEU A 259 -8.93 -0.77 -7.25
CA LEU A 259 -7.77 -0.22 -6.55
C LEU A 259 -6.53 -1.01 -6.92
N HIS A 260 -5.42 -0.35 -7.25
CA HIS A 260 -4.19 -0.99 -7.71
C HIS A 260 -3.00 -0.54 -6.85
N LEU A 261 -2.45 -1.46 -6.07
CA LEU A 261 -1.37 -1.26 -5.10
C LEU A 261 0.02 -1.23 -5.77
N THR A 262 0.18 -0.37 -6.78
CA THR A 262 1.38 -0.29 -7.61
C THR A 262 2.63 0.13 -6.85
N GLY A 263 3.79 -0.33 -7.34
CA GLY A 263 5.10 0.09 -6.85
C GLY A 263 5.31 -0.22 -5.37
N ALA A 264 5.64 0.80 -4.58
CA ALA A 264 5.89 0.65 -3.14
C ALA A 264 4.60 0.60 -2.30
N ALA A 265 3.42 0.87 -2.89
CA ALA A 265 2.15 0.98 -2.17
C ALA A 265 1.53 -0.39 -1.81
N LYS A 266 2.33 -1.36 -1.35
CA LYS A 266 1.93 -2.76 -1.09
C LYS A 266 1.68 -3.07 0.40
N GLY A 267 1.74 -2.04 1.23
CA GLY A 267 1.45 -2.14 2.66
C GLY A 267 0.01 -2.59 2.90
N GLU A 268 -0.22 -3.31 3.99
CA GLU A 268 -1.58 -3.70 4.38
C GLU A 268 -2.42 -2.52 4.87
N PHE A 269 -1.78 -1.52 5.47
CA PHE A 269 -2.43 -0.35 6.03
C PHE A 269 -1.83 0.94 5.47
N ALA A 270 -2.68 1.95 5.33
CA ALA A 270 -2.27 3.29 4.96
C ALA A 270 -3.13 4.35 5.67
N LEU A 271 -2.67 5.59 5.60
CA LEU A 271 -3.42 6.74 6.06
C LEU A 271 -4.01 7.46 4.84
N ALA A 272 -5.28 7.21 4.54
CA ALA A 272 -6.00 7.83 3.43
C ALA A 272 -6.53 9.22 3.83
N ALA A 273 -6.74 10.11 2.86
CA ALA A 273 -7.48 11.35 3.12
C ALA A 273 -8.96 11.01 3.40
N GLY A 274 -9.58 11.66 4.38
CA GLY A 274 -11.02 11.55 4.60
C GLY A 274 -11.80 12.47 3.65
N VAL A 275 -12.92 12.01 3.09
CA VAL A 275 -13.81 12.87 2.26
C VAL A 275 -14.32 14.08 3.06
N ALA A 276 -14.56 13.91 4.36
CA ALA A 276 -14.96 15.00 5.27
C ALA A 276 -13.76 15.84 5.78
N GLY A 277 -12.56 15.62 5.24
CA GLY A 277 -11.31 16.20 5.70
C GLY A 277 -10.57 15.33 6.72
N GLY A 278 -9.31 15.69 6.97
CA GLY A 278 -8.42 14.92 7.83
C GLY A 278 -7.94 13.62 7.19
N PHE A 279 -7.54 12.68 8.04
CA PHE A 279 -6.93 11.43 7.63
C PHE A 279 -7.61 10.23 8.31
N VAL A 280 -7.77 9.15 7.56
CA VAL A 280 -8.45 7.92 7.98
C VAL A 280 -7.49 6.75 7.81
N PRO A 281 -7.13 6.06 8.91
CA PRO A 281 -6.42 4.79 8.82
C PRO A 281 -7.29 3.76 8.10
N VAL A 282 -6.76 3.12 7.09
CA VAL A 282 -7.48 2.18 6.23
C VAL A 282 -6.65 0.94 5.96
N ARG A 283 -7.33 -0.20 5.87
CA ARG A 283 -6.77 -1.40 5.30
C ARG A 283 -6.80 -1.29 3.77
N MET A 284 -5.64 -1.38 3.16
CA MET A 284 -5.41 -1.29 1.71
C MET A 284 -5.47 -2.65 1.02
N ARG A 285 -5.61 -3.75 1.77
CA ARG A 285 -5.78 -5.12 1.25
C ARG A 285 -7.21 -5.62 1.46
N TYR A 286 -7.57 -6.69 0.77
CA TYR A 286 -8.92 -7.24 0.79
C TYR A 286 -9.25 -7.99 2.10
N PRO A 287 -10.48 -7.88 2.64
CA PRO A 287 -11.44 -6.81 2.36
C PRO A 287 -10.96 -5.47 2.93
N PRO A 288 -11.07 -4.37 2.16
CA PRO A 288 -10.72 -3.05 2.66
C PRO A 288 -11.74 -2.59 3.70
N THR A 289 -11.27 -1.86 4.69
CA THR A 289 -12.13 -1.27 5.72
C THR A 289 -11.38 -0.11 6.36
N TYR A 290 -12.09 0.88 6.89
CA TYR A 290 -11.42 1.83 7.77
C TYR A 290 -11.02 1.11 9.04
N CYS A 291 -9.76 1.28 9.41
CA CYS A 291 -9.28 0.81 10.68
C CYS A 291 -9.85 1.77 11.73
N THR A 292 -10.96 1.37 12.35
CA THR A 292 -11.12 1.78 13.75
C THR A 292 -9.89 1.22 14.45
N PRO A 293 -9.06 2.00 15.18
CA PRO A 293 -7.97 1.45 15.98
C PRO A 293 -8.58 0.64 17.12
N LYS A 294 -9.10 -0.54 16.79
CA LYS A 294 -9.38 -1.63 17.71
C LYS A 294 -8.20 -2.56 17.57
N LEU A 295 -7.09 -2.18 18.21
CA LEU A 295 -6.28 -3.22 18.82
C LEU A 295 -7.22 -3.98 19.75
N PRO A 296 -7.19 -5.33 19.78
CA PRO A 296 -8.01 -6.08 20.71
C PRO A 296 -7.76 -5.53 22.12
N ASN A 297 -8.83 -5.17 22.82
CA ASN A 297 -8.75 -4.95 24.26
C ASN A 297 -8.33 -6.30 24.86
N GLY A 298 -7.04 -6.46 25.17
CA GLY A 298 -6.63 -7.50 26.09
C GLY A 298 -7.33 -7.29 27.44
N PRO A 299 -7.55 -8.34 28.24
CA PRO A 299 -7.98 -8.12 29.61
C PRO A 299 -6.89 -7.36 30.38
N LEU A 300 -7.29 -6.37 31.18
CA LEU A 300 -6.40 -5.78 32.19
C LEU A 300 -5.89 -6.90 33.11
N LEU A 301 -4.59 -6.92 33.38
CA LEU A 301 -4.00 -7.90 34.28
C LEU A 301 -4.26 -7.50 35.74
N PRO A 302 -4.24 -8.44 36.70
CA PRO A 302 -4.36 -8.08 38.12
C PRO A 302 -3.34 -7.01 38.53
N GLY A 303 -3.81 -5.89 39.09
CA GLY A 303 -2.96 -4.74 39.45
C GLY A 303 -2.81 -3.67 38.35
N ASP A 304 -3.35 -3.91 37.15
CA ASP A 304 -3.64 -2.84 36.20
C ASP A 304 -4.84 -2.03 36.67
N TYR A 305 -4.82 -0.74 36.36
CA TYR A 305 -5.92 0.18 36.61
C TYR A 305 -6.03 1.13 35.42
N VAL A 306 -7.26 1.49 35.08
CA VAL A 306 -7.59 2.55 34.14
C VAL A 306 -8.71 3.36 34.76
N SER A 307 -8.56 4.68 34.76
CA SER A 307 -9.55 5.60 35.31
C SER A 307 -10.92 5.43 34.62
N PRO A 308 -12.02 5.38 35.40
CA PRO A 308 -13.35 5.17 34.84
C PRO A 308 -13.72 6.17 33.74
N GLY A 309 -14.35 5.69 32.67
CA GLY A 309 -14.81 6.52 31.55
C GLY A 309 -13.76 6.80 30.47
N MET A 310 -12.52 6.34 30.63
CA MET A 310 -11.49 6.42 29.59
C MET A 310 -11.60 5.27 28.59
N ALA A 311 -11.44 5.57 27.31
CA ALA A 311 -11.26 4.54 26.29
C ALA A 311 -9.87 3.90 26.44
N THR A 312 -9.75 2.59 26.24
CA THR A 312 -8.48 1.88 26.35
C THR A 312 -8.07 1.34 24.98
N VAL A 313 -6.77 1.41 24.69
CA VAL A 313 -6.12 0.68 23.59
C VAL A 313 -4.97 -0.12 24.18
N MET A 314 -4.75 -1.33 23.66
CA MET A 314 -3.71 -2.24 24.18
C MET A 314 -2.83 -2.75 23.03
N PRO A 315 -1.80 -1.99 22.62
CA PRO A 315 -0.90 -2.37 21.53
C PRO A 315 0.14 -3.42 21.93
N ASP A 316 -0.05 -4.13 23.04
CA ASP A 316 0.90 -5.09 23.62
C ASP A 316 1.49 -6.09 22.63
N ALA A 317 0.65 -6.61 21.73
CA ALA A 317 1.10 -7.55 20.70
C ALA A 317 2.15 -6.94 19.75
N CYS A 318 2.15 -5.62 19.58
CA CYS A 318 3.11 -4.88 18.76
C CYS A 318 4.43 -4.61 19.51
N PHE A 319 4.48 -4.88 20.82
CA PHE A 319 5.65 -4.64 21.67
C PHE A 319 6.01 -5.91 22.46
N PRO A 320 6.49 -6.97 21.78
CA PRO A 320 6.76 -8.27 22.41
C PRO A 320 7.86 -8.24 23.48
N THR A 321 8.68 -7.19 23.50
CA THR A 321 9.74 -6.97 24.50
C THR A 321 9.23 -6.30 25.78
N ILE A 322 8.00 -5.79 25.81
CA ILE A 322 7.44 -5.18 27.01
C ILE A 322 6.98 -6.29 27.97
N THR A 323 7.38 -6.18 29.23
CA THR A 323 6.99 -7.09 30.29
C THR A 323 6.64 -6.34 31.56
N SER A 324 5.90 -6.98 32.46
CA SER A 324 5.70 -6.44 33.81
C SER A 324 6.99 -6.55 34.63
N GLY A 325 7.50 -5.43 35.13
CA GLY A 325 8.66 -5.38 36.01
C GLY A 325 8.26 -5.61 37.47
N LEU A 326 9.09 -6.34 38.23
CA LEU A 326 8.90 -6.47 39.69
C LEU A 326 9.14 -5.11 40.38
N PRO A 327 8.33 -4.72 41.39
CA PRO A 327 8.52 -3.47 42.14
C PRO A 327 9.90 -3.30 42.79
N GLY A 328 10.64 -4.39 43.01
CA GLY A 328 11.86 -4.42 43.82
C GLY A 328 13.15 -3.92 43.16
N ILE A 329 13.17 -3.67 41.84
CA ILE A 329 14.39 -3.16 41.16
C ILE A 329 14.54 -1.63 41.36
N PHE A 330 13.50 -0.94 41.83
CA PHE A 330 13.43 0.53 41.88
C PHE A 330 13.38 1.14 43.29
N THR A 331 13.63 0.40 44.36
CA THR A 331 13.54 0.94 45.73
C THR A 331 14.88 0.89 46.47
N GLN A 332 15.70 1.92 46.30
CA GLN A 332 16.50 2.47 47.40
C GLN A 332 15.86 3.79 47.88
N ASN A 333 14.57 3.75 48.21
CA ASN A 333 14.01 4.57 49.29
C ASN A 333 12.58 4.12 49.61
N THR A 334 12.39 3.92 50.91
CA THR A 334 11.20 3.68 51.74
C THR A 334 9.80 3.97 51.17
N GLN A 335 8.90 3.01 51.45
CA GLN A 335 7.43 3.04 51.40
C GLN A 335 6.77 3.15 50.00
N VAL A 336 6.41 2.00 49.43
CA VAL A 336 5.48 1.91 48.29
C VAL A 336 4.04 1.87 48.83
N PRO A 337 3.17 2.86 48.53
CA PRO A 337 1.77 2.85 48.96
C PRO A 337 0.98 1.70 48.31
N ALA A 338 -0.13 1.29 48.93
CA ALA A 338 -1.01 0.20 48.51
C ALA A 338 -1.76 0.42 47.16
N THR A 339 -1.46 1.52 46.43
CA THR A 339 -2.02 1.89 45.13
C THR A 339 -1.01 1.73 43.98
N ALA A 340 -0.01 0.87 44.12
CA ALA A 340 1.02 0.69 43.10
C ALA A 340 0.44 0.02 41.84
N HIS A 341 0.13 0.82 40.82
CA HIS A 341 -0.18 0.33 39.48
C HIS A 341 0.94 -0.57 38.97
N ARG A 342 0.57 -1.61 38.23
CA ARG A 342 1.54 -2.52 37.59
C ARG A 342 2.52 -1.71 36.74
N CYS A 343 3.82 -1.98 36.95
CA CYS A 343 4.89 -1.32 36.23
C CYS A 343 5.26 -2.10 34.98
N TYR A 344 5.41 -1.40 33.86
CA TYR A 344 5.85 -1.96 32.59
C TYR A 344 7.25 -1.49 32.27
N VAL A 345 8.06 -2.40 31.75
CA VAL A 345 9.44 -2.14 31.32
C VAL A 345 9.72 -2.87 30.01
N ASP A 346 10.68 -2.38 29.25
CA ASP A 346 11.21 -3.11 28.10
C ASP A 346 12.30 -4.09 28.59
N GLN A 347 12.26 -5.35 28.17
CA GLN A 347 13.24 -6.38 28.55
C GLN A 347 14.69 -6.01 28.20
N ALA A 348 14.90 -5.26 27.10
CA ALA A 348 16.21 -4.79 26.68
C ALA A 348 16.66 -3.51 27.45
N ALA A 349 15.79 -2.91 28.27
CA ALA A 349 16.12 -1.81 29.17
C ALA A 349 15.25 -1.85 30.45
N PRO A 350 15.45 -2.83 31.34
CA PRO A 350 14.56 -3.08 32.48
C PRO A 350 14.58 -1.97 33.55
N THR A 351 15.51 -1.02 33.44
CA THR A 351 15.64 0.16 34.31
C THR A 351 14.81 1.35 33.85
N ARG A 352 14.17 1.31 32.66
CA ARG A 352 13.33 2.40 32.16
C ARG A 352 11.87 2.02 32.26
N LYS A 353 11.12 2.77 33.08
CA LYS A 353 9.67 2.59 33.23
C LYS A 353 8.94 3.13 32.00
N LEU A 354 7.99 2.36 31.51
CA LEU A 354 7.02 2.77 30.51
C LEU A 354 5.74 3.25 31.20
N PRO A 355 4.97 4.15 30.57
CA PRO A 355 3.64 4.50 31.05
C PRO A 355 2.80 3.27 31.39
N ASN A 356 2.27 3.25 32.61
CA ASN A 356 1.35 2.21 33.06
C ASN A 356 0.00 2.32 32.32
N ARG A 357 -0.95 1.42 32.60
CA ARG A 357 -2.24 1.38 31.88
C ARG A 357 -3.07 2.65 32.03
N ASP A 358 -3.05 3.27 33.20
CA ASP A 358 -3.79 4.50 33.45
C ASP A 358 -3.14 5.67 32.70
N GLU A 359 -1.82 5.79 32.78
CA GLU A 359 -1.05 6.81 32.06
C GLU A 359 -1.19 6.68 30.54
N ALA A 360 -1.12 5.45 30.03
CA ALA A 360 -1.32 5.17 28.61
C ALA A 360 -2.74 5.51 28.14
N ALA A 361 -3.76 5.22 28.97
CA ALA A 361 -5.14 5.62 28.71
C ALA A 361 -5.28 7.15 28.74
N ILE A 362 -4.64 7.86 29.68
CA ILE A 362 -4.64 9.32 29.74
C ILE A 362 -4.01 9.91 28.47
N ILE A 363 -2.85 9.39 28.04
CA ILE A 363 -2.17 9.82 26.81
C ILE A 363 -3.11 9.66 25.61
N TYR A 364 -3.70 8.47 25.45
CA TYR A 364 -4.61 8.16 24.35
C TYR A 364 -5.85 9.07 24.34
N ASN A 365 -6.57 9.18 25.46
CA ASN A 365 -7.80 9.96 25.53
C ASN A 365 -7.55 11.46 25.41
N THR A 366 -6.42 11.96 25.93
CA THR A 366 -6.01 13.35 25.70
C THR A 366 -5.78 13.60 24.21
N ALA A 367 -5.03 12.70 23.55
CA ALA A 367 -4.70 12.85 22.14
C ALA A 367 -5.90 12.73 21.20
N GLN A 368 -6.96 11.99 21.60
CA GLN A 368 -8.19 11.91 20.80
C GLN A 368 -8.82 13.28 20.55
N ARG A 369 -8.67 14.22 21.48
CA ARG A 369 -9.17 15.61 21.34
C ARG A 369 -8.45 16.41 20.25
N PHE A 370 -7.31 15.91 19.77
CA PHE A 370 -6.45 16.52 18.77
C PHE A 370 -6.37 15.69 17.47
N ARG A 371 -7.26 14.72 17.27
CA ARG A 371 -7.30 13.87 16.07
C ARG A 371 -7.17 14.70 14.78
N GLY A 372 -6.29 14.27 13.88
CA GLY A 372 -5.97 14.97 12.64
C GLY A 372 -4.99 16.14 12.76
N SER A 373 -4.60 16.53 13.99
CA SER A 373 -3.64 17.60 14.24
C SER A 373 -2.20 17.08 14.35
N ARG A 374 -1.22 17.99 14.27
CA ARG A 374 0.19 17.69 14.54
C ARG A 374 0.44 17.59 16.05
N ALA A 375 1.17 16.56 16.45
CA ALA A 375 1.66 16.34 17.81
C ALA A 375 3.18 16.10 17.80
N LEU A 376 3.83 16.41 18.92
CA LEU A 376 5.25 16.15 19.12
C LEU A 376 5.43 15.31 20.38
N ILE A 377 6.23 14.26 20.27
CA ILE A 377 6.74 13.52 21.42
C ILE A 377 8.27 13.55 21.43
N VAL A 378 8.83 13.85 22.60
CA VAL A 378 10.28 13.85 22.83
C VAL A 378 10.61 12.78 23.87
N GLY A 379 11.63 11.97 23.61
CA GLY A 379 12.19 11.03 24.60
C GLY A 379 11.48 9.68 24.69
N ASP A 380 10.70 9.26 23.68
CA ASP A 380 10.05 7.96 23.64
C ASP A 380 10.82 6.90 22.84
N SER A 381 12.00 6.53 23.33
CA SER A 381 12.92 5.60 22.66
C SER A 381 12.34 4.21 22.33
N ARG A 382 11.23 3.82 22.96
CA ARG A 382 10.58 2.51 22.75
C ARG A 382 9.30 2.60 21.94
N GLY A 383 8.75 3.79 21.73
CA GLY A 383 7.58 4.02 20.89
C GLY A 383 6.25 3.66 21.55
N TRP A 384 6.24 3.33 22.84
CA TRP A 384 5.01 2.94 23.55
C TRP A 384 4.02 4.10 23.61
N SER A 385 4.49 5.29 24.00
CA SER A 385 3.63 6.48 24.07
C SER A 385 3.31 7.01 22.68
N ALA A 386 4.28 6.97 21.77
CA ALA A 386 4.14 7.36 20.38
C ALA A 386 3.06 6.53 19.69
N CYS A 387 3.00 5.23 19.98
CA CYS A 387 1.95 4.34 19.49
C CYS A 387 0.58 4.75 20.04
N HIS A 388 0.44 5.01 21.34
CA HIS A 388 -0.83 5.48 21.93
C HIS A 388 -1.29 6.83 21.36
N LEU A 389 -0.36 7.78 21.18
CA LEU A 389 -0.65 9.05 20.51
C LEU A 389 -1.12 8.81 19.07
N ALA A 390 -0.35 8.05 18.28
CA ALA A 390 -0.67 7.78 16.88
C ALA A 390 -2.00 7.02 16.73
N LEU A 391 -2.30 6.06 17.61
CA LEU A 391 -3.60 5.35 17.67
C LEU A 391 -4.78 6.29 17.95
N ALA A 392 -4.54 7.40 18.67
CA ALA A 392 -5.56 8.43 18.86
C ALA A 392 -5.83 9.25 17.58
N GLY A 393 -4.99 9.09 16.55
CA GLY A 393 -5.15 9.69 15.22
C GLY A 393 -4.46 11.03 15.03
N VAL A 394 -3.43 11.36 15.82
CA VAL A 394 -2.58 12.54 15.58
C VAL A 394 -1.45 12.20 14.61
N SER A 395 -1.00 13.21 13.85
CA SER A 395 0.24 13.12 13.06
C SER A 395 1.42 13.50 13.97
N LEU A 396 2.33 12.58 14.20
CA LEU A 396 3.29 12.63 15.30
C LEU A 396 4.72 12.81 14.79
N ASP A 397 5.41 13.85 15.25
CA ASP A 397 6.86 13.92 15.20
C ASP A 397 7.43 13.25 16.46
N VAL A 398 8.23 12.20 16.30
CA VAL A 398 8.90 11.47 17.39
C VAL A 398 10.37 11.83 17.37
N VAL A 399 10.85 12.52 18.41
CA VAL A 399 12.24 12.96 18.52
C VAL A 399 12.92 12.25 19.69
N ASP A 400 13.90 11.41 19.38
CA ASP A 400 14.72 10.74 20.39
C ASP A 400 16.10 10.41 19.81
N SER A 401 17.17 10.63 20.58
CA SER A 401 18.53 10.23 20.21
C SER A 401 18.66 8.74 19.93
N ALA A 402 17.94 7.89 20.64
CA ALA A 402 18.03 6.44 20.52
C ALA A 402 17.70 5.97 19.10
N LEU A 403 16.96 6.77 18.32
CA LEU A 403 16.66 6.48 16.92
C LEU A 403 17.88 6.57 15.98
N SER A 404 19.06 7.00 16.46
CA SER A 404 20.31 6.88 15.71
C SER A 404 20.82 5.44 15.66
N ASP A 405 20.41 4.60 16.61
CA ASP A 405 20.69 3.17 16.60
C ASP A 405 19.69 2.46 15.66
N GLU A 406 20.22 1.70 14.70
CA GLU A 406 19.42 1.05 13.66
C GLU A 406 18.49 -0.04 14.25
N TYR A 407 18.92 -0.71 15.32
CA TYR A 407 18.10 -1.70 16.01
C TYR A 407 16.93 -1.05 16.75
N ALA A 408 17.16 0.03 17.50
CA ALA A 408 16.10 0.79 18.16
C ALA A 408 15.11 1.39 17.15
N ARG A 409 15.62 1.96 16.05
CA ARG A 409 14.79 2.52 14.98
C ARG A 409 13.94 1.45 14.31
N SER A 410 14.52 0.32 13.91
CA SER A 410 13.79 -0.78 13.26
C SER A 410 12.76 -1.43 14.19
N THR A 411 13.06 -1.56 15.48
CA THR A 411 12.10 -2.07 16.48
C THR A 411 10.89 -1.16 16.62
N MET A 412 11.10 0.16 16.72
CA MET A 412 9.99 1.12 16.77
C MET A 412 9.20 1.17 15.46
N ASP A 413 9.90 1.11 14.32
CA ASP A 413 9.29 1.08 12.99
C ASP A 413 8.36 -0.13 12.84
N ALA A 414 8.82 -1.31 13.25
CA ALA A 414 8.04 -2.55 13.28
C ALA A 414 6.83 -2.43 14.22
N ALA A 415 7.02 -1.98 15.46
CA ALA A 415 5.93 -1.86 16.42
C ALA A 415 4.81 -0.91 15.94
N LEU A 416 5.16 0.23 15.36
CA LEU A 416 4.18 1.16 14.79
C LEU A 416 3.53 0.62 13.51
N THR A 417 4.26 -0.20 12.75
CA THR A 417 3.73 -0.87 11.54
C THR A 417 2.71 -1.92 11.92
N ASP A 418 3.03 -2.76 12.90
CA ASP A 418 2.15 -3.81 13.44
C ASP A 418 0.90 -3.21 14.09
N ALA A 419 1.05 -2.03 14.72
CA ALA A 419 -0.08 -1.27 15.26
C ALA A 419 -0.91 -0.53 14.19
N GLY A 420 -0.51 -0.58 12.92
CA GLY A 420 -1.20 0.08 11.81
C GLY A 420 -1.09 1.61 11.81
N VAL A 421 -0.15 2.19 12.56
CA VAL A 421 -0.02 3.64 12.77
C VAL A 421 1.31 4.22 12.29
N ARG A 422 2.17 3.41 11.66
CA ARG A 422 3.48 3.87 11.18
C ARG A 422 3.43 5.08 10.26
N GLY A 423 2.41 5.16 9.40
CA GLY A 423 2.20 6.30 8.50
C GLY A 423 1.85 7.62 9.19
N LEU A 424 1.48 7.58 10.48
CA LEU A 424 1.21 8.76 11.30
C LEU A 424 2.46 9.28 12.02
N ALA A 425 3.56 8.53 12.04
CA ALA A 425 4.74 8.87 12.84
C ALA A 425 5.95 9.22 11.96
N ASN A 426 6.55 10.38 12.19
CA ASN A 426 7.84 10.80 11.66
C ASN A 426 8.92 10.56 12.72
N LEU A 427 9.83 9.61 12.47
CA LEU A 427 10.87 9.20 13.41
C LEU A 427 12.17 9.97 13.16
N VAL A 428 12.56 10.83 14.10
CA VAL A 428 13.71 11.73 13.99
C VAL A 428 14.77 11.42 15.04
N ALA A 429 15.95 11.01 14.58
CA ALA A 429 17.13 10.80 15.41
C ALA A 429 17.80 12.14 15.74
N ALA A 430 17.48 12.73 16.88
CA ALA A 430 18.06 14.00 17.31
C ALA A 430 17.97 14.26 18.81
N GLN A 431 18.75 15.23 19.29
CA GLN A 431 18.63 15.80 20.63
C GLN A 431 18.53 17.32 20.61
N GLY A 432 17.77 17.87 21.55
CA GLY A 432 17.80 19.29 21.90
C GLY A 432 16.84 20.20 21.11
N PRO A 433 16.68 21.45 21.57
CA PRO A 433 15.67 22.40 21.09
C PRO A 433 15.88 22.89 19.65
N ASN A 434 17.11 22.87 19.14
CA ASN A 434 17.42 23.32 17.78
C ASN A 434 16.75 22.45 16.71
N THR A 435 16.72 21.13 16.90
CA THR A 435 16.04 20.23 15.97
C THR A 435 14.51 20.39 16.04
N ILE A 436 13.97 20.64 17.23
CA ILE A 436 12.54 20.94 17.40
C ILE A 436 12.19 22.21 16.61
N ASN A 437 12.96 23.28 16.72
CA ASN A 437 12.72 24.51 15.95
C ASN A 437 12.78 24.29 14.43
N TYR A 438 13.69 23.44 13.95
CA TYR A 438 13.77 23.05 12.54
C TYR A 438 12.55 22.24 12.09
N LEU A 439 12.13 21.23 12.87
CA LEU A 439 10.97 20.38 12.57
C LEU A 439 9.64 21.13 12.62
N ALA A 440 9.55 22.16 13.46
CA ALA A 440 8.40 23.05 13.50
C ALA A 440 8.21 23.70 12.13
N GLY A 441 9.30 24.18 11.49
CA GLY A 441 9.25 24.80 10.16
C GLY A 441 8.25 25.96 10.10
N GLY A 442 8.14 26.73 11.18
CA GLY A 442 7.15 27.80 11.37
C GLY A 442 5.74 27.36 11.74
N ARG A 443 5.47 26.05 11.84
CA ARG A 443 4.17 25.47 12.23
C ARG A 443 4.21 25.02 13.69
N LYS A 444 3.05 25.06 14.37
CA LYS A 444 2.90 24.64 15.78
C LYS A 444 2.36 23.23 15.88
N TRP A 445 2.72 22.53 16.95
CA TRP A 445 2.03 21.31 17.37
C TRP A 445 0.86 21.68 18.29
N SER A 446 -0.25 20.96 18.13
CA SER A 446 -1.45 21.13 18.95
C SER A 446 -1.38 20.32 20.24
N LEU A 447 -0.47 19.34 20.30
CA LEU A 447 -0.22 18.49 21.45
C LEU A 447 1.28 18.22 21.58
N PHE A 448 1.79 18.26 22.81
CA PHE A 448 3.19 17.99 23.12
C PHE A 448 3.29 17.04 24.32
N LEU A 449 4.11 16.00 24.20
CA LEU A 449 4.44 15.07 25.28
C LEU A 449 5.97 14.99 25.42
N TRP A 450 6.48 15.07 26.64
CA TRP A 450 7.91 14.95 26.92
C TRP A 450 8.16 13.91 28.00
N HIS A 451 8.89 12.86 27.63
CA HIS A 451 9.50 11.95 28.60
C HIS A 451 10.86 12.53 28.97
N GLY A 452 10.95 13.09 30.18
CA GLY A 452 12.21 13.64 30.69
C GLY A 452 13.34 12.61 30.62
N ALA A 453 14.53 13.02 30.19
CA ALA A 453 15.72 12.20 30.33
C ALA A 453 16.05 12.07 31.83
N GLY A 454 16.46 10.88 32.27
CA GLY A 454 17.07 10.69 33.60
C GLY A 454 18.30 11.60 33.78
N PRO A 455 18.79 11.75 35.02
CA PRO A 455 19.24 13.01 35.60
C PRO A 455 20.63 13.45 35.14
N GLU A 456 20.78 13.88 33.91
CA GLU A 456 21.77 14.87 33.51
C GLU A 456 21.11 15.76 32.45
N HIS A 457 21.30 17.07 32.53
CA HIS A 457 20.76 18.11 31.65
C HIS A 457 19.41 18.71 32.09
N HIS A 458 19.53 19.64 33.04
CA HIS A 458 18.59 20.75 33.18
C HIS A 458 18.48 21.51 31.85
N CYS A 459 17.28 21.55 31.28
CA CYS A 459 16.84 22.65 30.44
C CYS A 459 15.63 23.27 31.15
N ASP A 460 15.74 24.54 31.49
CA ASP A 460 14.67 25.30 32.13
C ASP A 460 13.40 25.29 31.26
N PRO A 461 12.20 25.22 31.89
CA PRO A 461 10.94 25.27 31.18
C PRO A 461 10.73 26.66 30.53
N LEU A 462 10.30 26.66 29.26
CA LEU A 462 9.84 27.82 28.50
C LEU A 462 8.43 28.26 28.92
#